data_AF-A0A1B6FR07-F1
#
_entry.id   AF-A0A1B6FR07-F1
#
_cell.length_a   1.000
_cell.length_b   1.000
_cell.length_c   1.000
_cell.angle_alpha   90.00
_cell.angle_beta   90.00
_cell.angle_gamma   90.00
#
_symmetry.space_group_name_H-M   'P 1'
#
loop_
_entity.id
_entity.type
_entity.pdbx_description
1 polymer ?
#
loop_
_entity_poly.entity_id
_entity_poly.type
_entity_poly.pdbx_seq_one_letter_code
_entity_poly.pdbx_strand_id
1 'polypeptide(L)'
;RPLFENFVQDLLTTVNKPEWPAAELMLSVLGNLLVASFVNKGLEMSLRVVSLDYLGVVAARLRKDAVQSNLKLSTIDQIIHEIKSEELKDDDGNLKGEVQPVTDDEERTQFLQKVLLDYLAMRGQVDPALTYARHFYLAQWYQDNIKNVTSPKMKSTKTEDSKRGHSRNRKQPDT
;
A
#
# COMPACT_ATOMS: atom_id res chain seq x y z
N ARG A 1 -30.57 -2.39 -1.95
CA ARG A 1 -29.79 -1.70 -0.91
C ARG A 1 -28.93 -2.68 -0.09
N PRO A 2 -29.45 -3.74 0.56
CA PRO A 2 -28.62 -4.60 1.43
C PRO A 2 -27.54 -5.40 0.68
N LEU A 3 -27.77 -5.84 -0.56
CA LEU A 3 -26.75 -6.60 -1.32
C LEU A 3 -25.48 -5.79 -1.61
N PHE A 4 -25.63 -4.51 -1.93
CA PHE A 4 -24.49 -3.65 -2.22
C PHE A 4 -23.75 -3.27 -0.94
N GLU A 5 -24.48 -2.97 0.14
CA GLU A 5 -23.89 -2.77 1.47
C GLU A 5 -23.06 -3.97 1.91
N ASN A 6 -23.60 -5.18 1.78
CA ASN A 6 -22.90 -6.42 2.10
C ASN A 6 -21.65 -6.58 1.23
N PHE A 7 -21.76 -6.35 -0.08
CA PHE A 7 -20.60 -6.41 -0.98
C PHE A 7 -19.49 -5.43 -0.57
N VAL A 8 -19.83 -4.20 -0.21
CA VAL A 8 -18.84 -3.22 0.28
C VAL A 8 -18.21 -3.69 1.59
N GLN A 9 -19.00 -4.24 2.52
CA GLN A 9 -18.49 -4.80 3.77
C GLN A 9 -17.55 -5.99 3.51
N ASP A 10 -17.90 -6.89 2.60
CA ASP A 10 -17.09 -8.04 2.20
C ASP A 10 -15.75 -7.58 1.62
N LEU A 11 -15.75 -6.57 0.74
CA LEU A 11 -14.51 -5.97 0.25
C LEU A 11 -13.66 -5.36 1.37
N LEU A 12 -14.29 -4.64 2.31
CA LEU A 12 -13.58 -4.01 3.45
C LEU A 12 -13.11 -5.01 4.52
N THR A 13 -13.64 -6.23 4.55
CA THR A 13 -13.16 -7.29 5.45
C THR A 13 -12.01 -8.09 4.83
N THR A 14 -11.99 -8.20 3.51
CA THR A 14 -10.98 -8.92 2.74
C THR A 14 -9.82 -8.04 2.29
N VAL A 15 -9.97 -6.72 2.27
CA VAL A 15 -8.87 -5.79 1.99
C VAL A 15 -7.71 -6.01 2.97
N ASN A 16 -6.48 -6.01 2.45
CA ASN A 16 -5.24 -6.34 3.17
C ASN A 16 -5.08 -7.81 3.62
N LYS A 17 -5.95 -8.72 3.18
CA LYS A 17 -5.74 -10.16 3.37
C LYS A 17 -4.92 -10.73 2.20
N PRO A 18 -3.81 -11.45 2.48
CA PRO A 18 -2.96 -11.98 1.42
C PRO A 18 -3.66 -13.00 0.53
N GLU A 19 -4.73 -13.61 1.00
CA GLU A 19 -5.54 -14.56 0.24
C GLU A 19 -6.42 -13.86 -0.83
N TRP A 20 -6.66 -12.56 -0.70
CA TRP A 20 -7.63 -11.81 -1.51
C TRP A 20 -7.03 -10.54 -2.15
N PRO A 21 -5.99 -10.65 -2.99
CA PRO A 21 -5.31 -9.48 -3.53
C PRO A 21 -6.20 -8.62 -4.45
N ALA A 22 -7.19 -9.23 -5.12
CA ALA A 22 -8.12 -8.51 -5.99
C ALA A 22 -9.08 -7.57 -5.23
N ALA A 23 -9.22 -7.69 -3.90
CA ALA A 23 -10.09 -6.83 -3.12
C ALA A 23 -9.69 -5.34 -3.22
N GLU A 24 -8.39 -5.06 -3.23
CA GLU A 24 -7.86 -3.70 -3.43
C GLU A 24 -8.24 -3.14 -4.81
N LEU A 25 -8.05 -3.94 -5.86
CA LEU A 25 -8.42 -3.56 -7.22
C LEU A 25 -9.92 -3.28 -7.34
N MET A 26 -10.76 -4.14 -6.75
CA MET A 26 -12.21 -3.97 -6.74
C MET A 26 -12.63 -2.72 -5.96
N LEU A 27 -12.00 -2.44 -4.81
CA LEU A 27 -12.23 -1.21 -4.05
C LEU A 27 -11.80 0.04 -4.83
N SER A 28 -10.71 -0.03 -5.59
CA SER A 28 -10.24 1.06 -6.45
C SER A 28 -11.25 1.37 -7.56
N VAL A 29 -11.74 0.33 -8.26
CA VAL A 29 -12.79 0.46 -9.27
C VAL A 29 -14.08 1.00 -8.64
N LEU A 30 -14.50 0.45 -7.50
CA LEU A 30 -15.67 0.90 -6.77
C LEU A 30 -15.57 2.39 -6.39
N GLY A 31 -14.42 2.81 -5.84
CA GLY A 31 -14.19 4.21 -5.45
C GLY A 31 -14.35 5.15 -6.64
N ASN A 32 -13.78 4.80 -7.80
CA ASN A 32 -13.92 5.57 -9.03
C ASN A 32 -15.38 5.65 -9.49
N LEU A 33 -16.12 4.54 -9.44
CA LEU A 33 -17.54 4.50 -9.80
C LEU A 33 -18.41 5.34 -8.84
N LEU A 34 -18.14 5.29 -7.54
CA LEU A 34 -18.86 6.08 -6.52
C LEU A 34 -18.61 7.58 -6.70
N VAL A 35 -17.36 7.98 -6.96
CA VAL A 35 -17.03 9.39 -7.26
C VAL A 35 -17.71 9.86 -8.55
N ALA A 36 -17.65 9.06 -9.61
CA ALA A 36 -18.32 9.38 -10.87
C ALA A 36 -19.85 9.51 -10.69
N SER A 37 -20.45 8.63 -9.89
CA SER A 37 -21.89 8.66 -9.58
C SER A 37 -22.27 9.91 -8.76
N PHE A 38 -21.45 10.28 -7.78
CA PHE A 38 -21.67 11.48 -6.97
C PHE A 38 -21.57 12.78 -7.78
N VAL A 39 -20.57 12.91 -8.66
CA VAL A 39 -20.32 14.14 -9.44
C VAL A 39 -21.34 14.34 -10.57
N ASN A 40 -21.94 13.26 -11.08
CA ASN A 40 -22.89 13.33 -12.19
C ASN A 40 -24.21 14.01 -11.79
N LYS A 41 -24.38 15.27 -12.21
CA LYS A 41 -25.59 16.07 -11.95
C LYS A 41 -26.86 15.54 -12.63
N GLY A 42 -26.74 14.65 -13.61
CA GLY A 42 -27.86 13.99 -14.27
C GLY A 42 -28.46 12.82 -13.49
N LEU A 43 -27.77 12.33 -12.45
CA LEU A 43 -28.31 11.29 -11.56
C LEU A 43 -29.14 11.91 -10.44
N GLU A 44 -30.08 11.12 -9.90
CA GLU A 44 -30.91 11.55 -8.80
C GLU A 44 -30.09 11.96 -7.57
N MET A 45 -30.58 12.97 -6.83
CA MET A 45 -29.94 13.40 -5.58
C MET A 45 -29.85 12.26 -4.55
N SER A 46 -30.88 11.41 -4.49
CA SER A 46 -30.93 10.22 -3.62
C SER A 46 -29.73 9.28 -3.86
N LEU A 47 -29.41 9.00 -5.12
CA LEU A 47 -28.30 8.12 -5.52
C LEU A 47 -26.95 8.76 -5.24
N ARG A 48 -26.83 10.08 -5.42
CA ARG A 48 -25.60 10.82 -5.12
C ARG A 48 -25.29 10.84 -3.63
N VAL A 49 -26.31 11.03 -2.79
CA VAL A 49 -26.16 10.98 -1.31
C VAL A 49 -25.72 9.57 -0.88
N VAL A 50 -26.36 8.52 -1.38
CA VAL A 50 -25.99 7.14 -1.07
C VAL A 50 -24.56 6.82 -1.54
N SER A 51 -24.15 7.31 -2.70
CA SER A 51 -22.77 7.11 -3.21
C SER A 51 -21.73 7.77 -2.30
N LEU A 52 -22.05 8.96 -1.77
CA LEU A 52 -21.20 9.68 -0.83
C LEU A 52 -21.11 8.95 0.53
N ASP A 53 -22.22 8.39 1.02
CA ASP A 53 -22.23 7.62 2.27
C ASP A 53 -21.28 6.41 2.19
N TYR A 54 -21.32 5.64 1.08
CA TYR A 54 -20.40 4.52 0.87
C TYR A 54 -18.94 4.97 0.78
N LEU A 55 -18.68 6.07 0.08
CA LEU A 55 -17.32 6.62 0.00
C LEU A 55 -16.81 7.01 1.38
N GLY A 56 -17.68 7.57 2.23
CA GLY A 56 -17.38 7.86 3.63
C GLY A 56 -17.02 6.61 4.44
N VAL A 57 -17.80 5.54 4.32
CA VAL A 57 -17.53 4.26 5.01
C VAL A 57 -16.19 3.66 4.55
N VAL A 58 -15.95 3.61 3.25
CA VAL A 58 -14.70 3.09 2.67
C VAL A 58 -13.51 3.94 3.14
N ALA A 59 -13.59 5.27 3.02
CA ALA A 59 -12.52 6.18 3.43
C ALA A 59 -12.22 6.09 4.93
N ALA A 60 -13.25 6.00 5.77
CA ALA A 60 -13.08 5.84 7.21
C ALA A 60 -12.36 4.53 7.55
N ARG A 61 -12.71 3.43 6.88
CA ARG A 61 -12.07 2.14 7.09
C ARG A 61 -10.63 2.11 6.59
N LEU A 62 -10.37 2.60 5.37
CA LEU A 62 -9.00 2.69 4.83
C LEU A 62 -8.10 3.57 5.71
N ARG A 63 -8.63 4.69 6.25
CA ARG A 63 -7.88 5.54 7.18
C ARG A 63 -7.57 4.81 8.49
N LYS A 64 -8.53 4.06 9.05
CA LYS A 64 -8.31 3.24 10.24
C LYS A 64 -7.21 2.19 9.99
N ASP A 65 -7.29 1.48 8.86
CA ASP A 65 -6.34 0.42 8.52
C ASP A 65 -4.93 1.00 8.29
N ALA A 66 -4.80 2.17 7.63
CA ALA A 66 -3.52 2.86 7.44
C ALA A 66 -2.87 3.35 8.75
N VAL A 67 -3.67 3.76 9.74
CA VAL A 67 -3.14 4.09 11.07
C VAL A 67 -2.72 2.82 11.80
N GLN A 68 -3.50 1.73 11.70
CA GLN A 68 -3.18 0.45 12.32
C GLN A 68 -1.93 -0.22 11.73
N SER A 69 -1.61 -0.02 10.45
CA SER A 69 -0.39 -0.57 9.84
C SER A 69 0.88 0.11 10.37
N ASN A 70 0.87 1.43 10.56
CA ASN A 70 2.01 2.18 11.11
C ASN A 70 2.36 1.74 12.54
N LEU A 71 1.36 1.35 13.33
CA LEU A 71 1.57 0.87 14.70
C LEU A 71 2.25 -0.51 14.76
N LYS A 72 2.31 -1.23 13.64
CA LYS A 72 2.85 -2.60 13.57
C LYS A 72 4.24 -2.68 12.94
N LEU A 73 4.91 -1.55 12.68
CA LEU A 73 6.24 -1.54 12.06
C LEU A 73 7.27 -2.34 12.86
N SER A 74 7.27 -2.18 14.20
CA SER A 74 8.14 -2.95 15.10
C SER A 74 7.83 -4.45 15.07
N THR A 75 6.57 -4.83 14.92
CA THR A 75 6.18 -6.23 14.75
C THR A 75 6.71 -6.81 13.44
N ILE A 76 6.70 -6.03 12.36
CA ILE A 76 7.27 -6.47 11.09
C ILE A 76 8.80 -6.65 11.23
N ASP A 77 9.49 -5.74 11.93
CA ASP A 77 10.93 -5.88 12.20
C ASP A 77 11.24 -7.17 12.99
N GLN A 78 10.42 -7.47 14.00
CA GLN A 78 10.51 -8.71 14.77
C GLN A 78 10.30 -9.94 13.87
N ILE A 79 9.27 -9.95 13.02
CA ILE A 79 9.00 -11.06 12.09
C ILE A 79 10.19 -11.28 11.14
N ILE A 80 10.78 -10.21 10.59
CA ILE A 80 11.94 -10.34 9.70
C ILE A 80 13.12 -10.94 10.45
N HIS A 81 13.40 -10.45 11.66
CA HIS A 81 14.49 -10.97 12.49
C HIS A 81 14.27 -12.45 12.83
N GLU A 82 13.08 -12.83 13.27
CA GLU A 82 12.72 -14.21 13.60
C GLU A 82 12.93 -15.13 12.40
N ILE A 83 12.36 -14.81 11.24
CA ILE A 83 12.49 -15.65 10.03
C ILE A 83 13.96 -15.79 9.62
N LYS A 84 14.72 -14.70 9.57
CA LYS A 84 16.15 -14.75 9.24
C LYS A 84 16.96 -15.54 10.25
N SER A 85 16.61 -15.46 11.54
CA SER A 85 17.28 -16.22 12.59
C SER A 85 17.06 -17.72 12.42
N GLU A 86 15.85 -18.13 12.02
CA GLU A 86 15.55 -19.54 11.73
C GLU A 86 16.24 -20.02 10.45
N GLU A 87 16.31 -19.20 9.40
CA GLU A 87 17.05 -19.53 8.17
C GLU A 87 18.57 -19.71 8.41
N LEU A 88 19.12 -19.11 9.46
CA LEU A 88 20.54 -19.21 9.82
C LEU A 88 20.86 -20.35 10.79
N LYS A 89 19.86 -21.09 11.29
CA LYS A 89 20.11 -22.26 12.12
C LYS A 89 20.56 -23.44 11.27
N ASP A 90 21.42 -24.27 11.85
CA ASP A 90 21.76 -25.57 11.28
C ASP A 90 20.77 -26.66 11.67
N ASP A 91 20.97 -27.87 11.13
CA ASP A 91 20.15 -29.05 11.45
C ASP A 91 20.18 -29.39 12.95
N ASP A 92 21.21 -28.94 13.68
CA ASP A 92 21.37 -29.09 15.13
C ASP A 92 20.73 -27.94 15.92
N GLY A 93 20.14 -26.94 15.25
CA GLY A 93 19.46 -25.78 15.84
C GLY A 93 20.39 -24.65 16.31
N ASN A 94 21.70 -24.73 16.02
CA ASN A 94 22.67 -23.71 16.38
C ASN A 94 22.74 -22.61 15.32
N LEU A 95 22.85 -21.35 15.78
CA LEU A 95 22.99 -20.19 14.89
C LEU A 95 24.36 -20.19 14.22
N LYS A 96 24.39 -20.25 12.88
CA LYS A 96 25.64 -20.23 12.08
C LYS A 96 26.24 -18.83 11.88
N GLY A 97 25.65 -17.79 12.47
CA GLY A 97 26.12 -16.41 12.37
C GLY A 97 25.17 -15.40 13.00
N GLU A 98 25.51 -14.12 12.93
CA GLU A 98 24.65 -13.02 13.37
C GLU A 98 23.62 -12.65 12.30
N VAL A 99 22.37 -12.41 12.73
CA VAL A 99 21.31 -11.89 11.87
C VAL A 99 21.57 -10.43 11.57
N GLN A 100 21.85 -10.10 10.31
CA GLN A 100 22.00 -8.70 9.91
C GLN A 100 20.64 -8.00 9.83
N PRO A 101 20.50 -6.82 10.45
CA PRO A 101 19.27 -6.04 10.36
C PRO A 101 19.07 -5.56 8.92
N VAL A 102 17.82 -5.62 8.44
CA VAL A 102 17.45 -5.04 7.14
C VAL A 102 17.14 -3.56 7.35
N THR A 103 18.06 -2.70 6.94
CA THR A 103 17.90 -1.23 7.08
C THR A 103 17.36 -0.57 5.82
N ASP A 104 17.48 -1.23 4.67
CA ASP A 104 16.99 -0.72 3.40
C ASP A 104 15.52 -1.11 3.16
N ASP A 105 14.69 -0.11 2.82
CA ASP A 105 13.25 -0.30 2.65
C ASP A 105 12.91 -1.16 1.41
N GLU A 106 13.75 -1.12 0.38
CA GLU A 106 13.56 -1.93 -0.83
C GLU A 106 13.90 -3.39 -0.57
N GLU A 107 15.03 -3.66 0.09
CA GLU A 107 15.40 -4.99 0.57
C GLU A 107 14.34 -5.56 1.52
N ARG A 108 13.84 -4.74 2.45
CA ARG A 108 12.75 -5.11 3.36
C ARG A 108 11.51 -5.53 2.59
N THR A 109 11.12 -4.73 1.59
CA THR A 109 9.95 -5.00 0.77
C THR A 109 10.12 -6.30 -0.01
N GLN A 110 11.26 -6.51 -0.66
CA GLN A 110 11.54 -7.74 -1.40
C GLN A 110 11.54 -8.99 -0.49
N PHE A 111 12.11 -8.88 0.71
CA PHE A 111 12.10 -9.96 1.69
C PHE A 111 10.67 -10.33 2.10
N LEU A 112 9.85 -9.34 2.47
CA LEU A 112 8.45 -9.57 2.86
C LEU A 112 7.62 -10.12 1.70
N GLN A 113 7.86 -9.66 0.47
CA GLN A 113 7.22 -10.22 -0.72
C GLN A 113 7.55 -11.70 -0.91
N LYS A 114 8.82 -12.10 -0.74
CA LYS A 114 9.23 -13.51 -0.81
C LYS A 114 8.53 -14.35 0.25
N VAL A 115 8.60 -13.93 1.52
CA VAL A 115 7.94 -14.62 2.64
C VAL A 115 6.43 -14.76 2.40
N LEU A 116 5.78 -13.71 1.90
CA LEU A 116 4.36 -13.75 1.54
C LEU A 116 4.08 -14.79 0.45
N LEU A 117 4.88 -14.83 -0.61
CA LEU A 117 4.73 -15.82 -1.68
C LEU A 117 4.95 -17.25 -1.17
N ASP A 118 5.89 -17.46 -0.26
CA ASP A 118 6.18 -18.76 0.35
C ASP A 118 5.02 -19.21 1.25
N TYR A 119 4.45 -18.31 2.05
CA TYR A 119 3.23 -18.55 2.82
C TYR A 119 2.06 -18.97 1.91
N LEU A 120 1.83 -18.23 0.82
CA LEU A 120 0.75 -18.56 -0.14
C LEU A 120 1.02 -19.88 -0.86
N ALA A 121 2.28 -20.20 -1.16
CA ALA A 121 2.66 -21.47 -1.78
C ALA A 121 2.42 -22.65 -0.85
N MET A 122 2.83 -22.53 0.42
CA MET A 122 2.65 -23.57 1.43
C MET A 122 1.16 -23.82 1.69
N ARG A 123 0.38 -22.76 1.94
CA ARG A 123 -1.07 -22.90 2.13
C ARG A 123 -1.80 -23.31 0.86
N GLY A 124 -1.25 -22.98 -0.31
CA GLY A 124 -1.75 -23.38 -1.63
C GLY A 124 -1.77 -24.89 -1.86
N GLN A 125 -0.98 -25.66 -1.09
CA GLN A 125 -1.04 -27.12 -1.11
C GLN A 125 -2.36 -27.66 -0.57
N VAL A 126 -3.01 -26.92 0.34
CA VAL A 126 -4.29 -27.28 0.96
C VAL A 126 -5.46 -26.61 0.23
N ASP A 127 -5.28 -25.34 -0.14
CA ASP A 127 -6.30 -24.56 -0.84
C ASP A 127 -5.78 -24.05 -2.20
N PRO A 128 -6.19 -24.69 -3.33
CA PRO A 128 -5.78 -24.28 -4.66
C PRO A 128 -6.11 -22.81 -4.99
N ALA A 129 -7.11 -22.20 -4.34
CA ALA A 129 -7.46 -20.80 -4.60
C ALA A 129 -6.30 -19.83 -4.29
N LEU A 130 -5.48 -20.15 -3.28
CA LEU A 130 -4.33 -19.34 -2.90
C LEU A 130 -3.22 -19.33 -3.94
N THR A 131 -3.19 -20.35 -4.80
CA THR A 131 -2.30 -20.37 -5.96
C THR A 131 -2.65 -19.22 -6.92
N TYR A 132 -3.93 -18.90 -7.12
CA TYR A 132 -4.33 -17.75 -7.94
C TYR A 132 -3.97 -16.42 -7.28
N ALA A 133 -4.11 -16.30 -5.96
CA ALA A 133 -3.66 -15.11 -5.22
C ALA A 133 -2.15 -14.88 -5.40
N ARG A 134 -1.35 -15.95 -5.32
CA ARG A 134 0.10 -15.90 -5.58
C ARG A 134 0.42 -15.40 -6.99
N HIS A 135 -0.23 -15.96 -8.02
CA HIS A 135 -0.05 -15.52 -9.41
C HIS A 135 -0.46 -14.06 -9.61
N PHE A 136 -1.53 -13.62 -8.95
CA PHE A 136 -2.00 -12.24 -9.01
C PHE A 136 -0.96 -11.26 -8.49
N TYR A 137 -0.36 -11.52 -7.30
CA TYR A 137 0.71 -10.66 -6.77
C TYR A 137 1.92 -10.59 -7.71
N LEU A 138 2.37 -11.74 -8.23
CA LEU A 138 3.48 -11.79 -9.18
C LEU A 138 3.21 -10.95 -10.42
N ALA A 139 2.01 -11.07 -11.01
CA ALA A 139 1.62 -10.30 -12.18
C ALA A 139 1.53 -8.79 -11.87
N GLN A 140 0.94 -8.42 -10.72
CA GLN A 140 0.83 -7.02 -10.30
C GLN A 140 2.20 -6.39 -10.10
N TRP A 141 3.09 -7.03 -9.33
CA TRP A 141 4.44 -6.51 -9.10
C TRP A 141 5.25 -6.44 -10.39
N TYR A 142 5.11 -7.41 -11.29
CA TYR A 142 5.76 -7.35 -12.60
C TYR A 142 5.30 -6.12 -13.40
N GLN A 143 3.99 -5.86 -13.46
CA GLN A 143 3.45 -4.67 -14.12
C GLN A 143 3.94 -3.37 -13.47
N ASP A 144 4.00 -3.31 -12.15
CA ASP A 144 4.45 -2.11 -11.44
C ASP A 144 5.94 -1.84 -11.66
N ASN A 145 6.76 -2.88 -11.74
CA ASN A 145 8.16 -2.76 -12.14
C ASN A 145 8.30 -2.21 -13.58
N ILE A 146 7.49 -2.69 -14.53
CA ILE A 146 7.49 -2.14 -15.90
C ILE A 146 7.12 -0.66 -15.90
N LYS A 147 6.07 -0.27 -15.17
CA LYS A 147 5.64 1.13 -15.06
C LYS A 147 6.76 1.99 -14.50
N ASN A 148 7.42 1.55 -13.42
CA ASN A 148 8.52 2.28 -12.79
C ASN A 148 9.72 2.47 -13.74
N VAL A 149 10.01 1.51 -14.62
CA VAL A 149 11.09 1.59 -15.62
C VAL A 149 10.70 2.49 -16.80
N THR A 150 9.43 2.47 -17.22
CA THR A 150 8.94 3.19 -18.40
C THR A 150 8.53 4.63 -18.12
N SER A 151 8.19 4.97 -16.87
CA SER A 151 7.98 6.36 -16.46
C SER A 151 9.33 7.09 -16.32
N PRO A 152 9.58 8.18 -17.07
CA PRO A 152 10.84 8.91 -16.94
C PRO A 152 10.94 9.52 -15.54
N LYS A 153 12.01 9.17 -14.80
CA LYS A 153 12.38 9.83 -13.53
C LYS A 153 12.46 11.34 -13.79
N MET A 154 11.44 12.09 -13.39
CA MET A 154 11.56 13.55 -13.24
C MET A 154 12.60 13.78 -12.16
N LYS A 155 13.84 14.07 -12.58
CA LYS A 155 14.89 14.59 -11.72
C LYS A 155 14.39 15.91 -11.13
N SER A 156 14.01 15.92 -9.86
CA SER A 156 14.00 17.13 -9.06
C SER A 156 15.46 17.55 -8.82
N THR A 157 16.07 18.18 -9.83
CA THR A 157 17.33 18.88 -9.66
C THR A 157 17.08 20.07 -8.75
N LYS A 158 17.67 20.00 -7.55
CA LYS A 158 17.89 21.11 -6.63
C LYS A 158 18.37 22.33 -7.43
N THR A 159 17.58 23.40 -7.49
CA THR A 159 18.10 24.71 -7.88
C THR A 159 18.82 25.30 -6.68
N GLU A 160 20.14 25.38 -6.81
CA GLU A 160 21.04 26.08 -5.92
C GLU A 160 20.58 27.51 -5.68
N ASP A 161 20.53 27.85 -4.40
CA ASP A 161 20.29 29.19 -3.87
C ASP A 161 21.51 30.07 -4.21
N SER A 162 21.44 30.76 -5.36
CA SER A 162 22.44 31.76 -5.75
C SER A 162 22.21 33.04 -4.96
N LYS A 163 22.97 33.17 -3.86
CA LYS A 163 23.35 34.45 -3.25
C LYS A 163 23.69 35.49 -4.32
N ARG A 164 22.87 36.53 -4.48
CA ARG A 164 23.34 37.91 -4.79
C ARG A 164 22.37 38.93 -4.21
N GLY A 165 22.74 39.49 -3.07
CA GLY A 165 22.16 40.74 -2.59
C GLY A 165 22.49 41.88 -3.54
N HIS A 166 21.50 42.74 -3.81
CA HIS A 166 21.77 44.12 -4.13
C HIS A 166 20.72 45.02 -3.49
N SER A 167 21.23 45.83 -2.56
CA SER A 167 20.63 46.95 -1.86
C SER A 167 19.74 47.83 -2.74
N ARG A 168 18.52 48.16 -2.25
CA ARG A 168 17.89 49.46 -2.51
C ARG A 168 17.19 49.98 -1.26
N ASN A 169 17.94 50.85 -0.59
CA ASN A 169 17.53 51.77 0.46
C ASN A 169 16.32 52.61 -0.01
N ARG A 170 15.18 52.54 0.69
CA ARG A 170 14.05 53.49 0.49
C ARG A 170 13.91 54.33 1.75
N LYS A 171 14.30 55.60 1.61
CA LYS A 171 14.24 56.67 2.61
C LYS A 171 12.82 56.83 3.16
N GLN A 172 12.71 56.99 4.49
CA GLN A 172 11.54 57.59 5.15
C GLN A 172 11.46 59.08 4.80
N PRO A 173 10.25 59.67 4.70
CA PRO A 173 10.06 61.11 4.78
C PRO A 173 9.76 61.54 6.22
N ASP A 174 10.46 62.59 6.67
CA ASP A 174 10.15 63.32 7.90
C ASP A 174 8.84 64.10 7.77
N THR A 175 7.96 64.00 8.77
CA THR A 175 7.32 65.10 9.51
C THR A 175 6.79 64.57 10.83
#